data_AF-A0A1E5SR13-F1
#
_entry.id   AF-A0A1E5SR13-F1
#
_cell.length_a   1.000
_cell.length_b   1.000
_cell.length_c   1.000
_cell.angle_alpha   90.00
_cell.angle_beta   90.00
_cell.angle_gamma   90.00
#
_symmetry.space_group_name_H-M   'P 1'
#
loop_
_entity.id
_entity.type
_entity.pdbx_description
1 polymer ?
#
loop_
_entity_poly.entity_id
_entity_poly.type
_entity_poly.pdbx_seq_one_letter_code
_entity_poly.pdbx_strand_id
1 'polypeptide(L)'
;MFDGLGFPKSLDEDTFDQWLVEGRESKINYEFMLVIWEEGEQDFSPVYLEQRTEIESYQNGHSTIVAAYHLFSETKISLHTA
;
A
#
# COMPACT_ATOMS: atom_id res chain seq x y z
N MET A 1 6.97 -7.87 8.47
CA MET A 1 5.70 -7.10 8.57
C MET A 1 4.56 -7.95 7.98
N PHE A 2 3.32 -7.72 8.43
CA PHE A 2 2.10 -8.42 7.94
C PHE A 2 2.07 -9.96 8.14
N ASP A 3 2.95 -10.47 8.99
CA ASP A 3 2.95 -11.85 9.46
C ASP A 3 1.63 -12.22 10.14
N GLY A 4 1.05 -13.37 9.76
CA GLY A 4 -0.15 -13.91 10.41
C GLY A 4 -1.50 -13.37 9.89
N LEU A 5 -1.53 -12.55 8.84
CA LEU A 5 -2.77 -12.11 8.18
C LEU A 5 -3.37 -13.14 7.21
N GLY A 6 -2.83 -14.37 7.17
CA GLY A 6 -3.30 -15.43 6.27
C GLY A 6 -2.70 -15.38 4.87
N PHE A 7 -1.82 -14.42 4.57
CA PHE A 7 -1.04 -14.42 3.33
C PHE A 7 0.09 -15.45 3.39
N PRO A 8 0.41 -16.12 2.26
CA PRO A 8 1.45 -17.14 2.19
C PRO A 8 2.86 -16.56 2.33
N LYS A 9 3.02 -15.24 2.18
CA LYS A 9 4.28 -14.51 2.42
C LYS A 9 4.08 -13.38 3.41
N SER A 10 5.15 -13.06 4.13
CA SER A 10 5.32 -11.84 4.90
C SER A 10 5.99 -10.78 4.05
N LEU A 11 5.65 -9.51 4.24
CA LEU A 11 6.39 -8.41 3.65
C LEU A 11 7.61 -8.11 4.53
N ASP A 12 8.78 -8.10 3.91
CA ASP A 12 10.02 -7.71 4.55
C ASP A 12 10.04 -6.21 4.89
N GLU A 13 10.62 -5.85 6.04
CA GLU A 13 10.61 -4.47 6.56
C GLU A 13 11.51 -3.56 5.72
N ASP A 14 12.70 -4.02 5.32
CA ASP A 14 13.60 -3.26 4.45
C ASP A 14 12.94 -2.97 3.09
N THR A 15 12.19 -3.93 2.55
CA THR A 15 11.41 -3.74 1.31
C THR A 15 10.32 -2.69 1.47
N PHE A 16 9.59 -2.72 2.60
CA PHE A 16 8.56 -1.74 2.89
C PHE A 16 9.13 -0.32 3.08
N ASP A 17 10.24 -0.19 3.80
CA ASP A 17 10.93 1.09 3.99
C ASP A 17 11.43 1.66 2.65
N GLN A 18 11.96 0.80 1.78
CA GLN A 18 12.35 1.20 0.44
C GLN A 18 11.17 1.80 -0.34
N TRP A 19 9.99 1.18 -0.29
CA TRP A 19 8.81 1.71 -0.97
C TRP A 19 8.36 3.06 -0.40
N LEU A 20 8.44 3.26 0.92
CA LEU A 20 8.16 4.57 1.52
C LEU A 20 9.11 5.65 1.00
N VAL A 21 10.41 5.33 0.90
CA VAL A 21 11.41 6.25 0.35
C VAL A 21 11.15 6.53 -1.12
N GLU A 22 10.95 5.51 -1.94
CA GLU A 22 10.67 5.65 -3.38
C GLU A 22 9.43 6.49 -3.66
N GLY A 23 8.34 6.28 -2.89
CA GLY A 23 7.12 7.07 -3.00
C GLY A 23 7.36 8.56 -2.69
N ARG A 24 8.14 8.86 -1.64
CA ARG A 24 8.47 10.25 -1.25
C ARG A 24 9.45 10.95 -2.18
N GLU A 25 10.41 10.21 -2.73
CA GLU A 25 11.44 10.76 -3.63
C GLU A 25 10.99 10.79 -5.10
N SER A 26 9.80 10.27 -5.40
CA SER A 26 9.20 10.34 -6.71
C SER A 26 9.11 11.78 -7.21
N LYS A 27 9.27 11.97 -8.53
CA LYS A 27 9.05 13.26 -9.18
C LYS A 27 7.59 13.70 -9.14
N ILE A 28 6.68 12.74 -8.98
CA ILE A 28 5.25 12.97 -8.78
C ILE A 28 5.03 13.05 -7.27
N ASN A 29 4.26 14.05 -6.82
CA ASN A 29 3.97 14.25 -5.40
C ASN A 29 2.92 13.26 -4.90
N TYR A 30 3.30 11.99 -4.80
CA TYR A 30 2.45 10.98 -4.19
C TYR A 30 2.29 11.29 -2.69
N GLU A 31 1.04 11.30 -2.24
CA GLU A 31 0.70 11.52 -0.83
C GLU A 31 0.45 10.19 -0.11
N PHE A 32 0.10 9.15 -0.86
CA PHE A 32 -0.32 7.86 -0.33
C PHE A 32 0.41 6.70 -0.98
N MET A 33 0.56 5.63 -0.20
CA MET A 33 1.00 4.32 -0.68
C MET A 33 0.02 3.26 -0.20
N LEU A 34 -0.49 2.46 -1.13
CA LEU A 34 -1.22 1.23 -0.83
C LEU A 34 -0.27 0.05 -0.91
N VAL A 35 -0.43 -0.89 0.01
CA VAL A 35 0.16 -2.22 -0.06
C VAL A 35 -0.93 -3.15 -0.58
N ILE A 36 -0.72 -3.67 -1.79
CA ILE A 36 -1.64 -4.59 -2.46
C ILE A 36 -1.08 -6.01 -2.39
N TRP A 37 -1.95 -6.99 -2.19
CA TRP A 37 -1.63 -8.40 -2.39
C TRP A 37 -2.06 -8.82 -3.80
N GLU A 38 -1.10 -9.24 -4.60
CA GLU A 38 -1.31 -9.76 -5.95
C GLU A 38 -1.46 -11.29 -5.88
N GLU A 39 -2.70 -11.79 -6.00
CA GLU A 39 -2.97 -13.23 -5.85
C GLU A 39 -2.25 -14.08 -6.91
N GLY A 40 -2.11 -13.56 -8.13
CA GLY A 40 -1.47 -14.28 -9.25
C GLY A 40 0.03 -14.46 -9.07
N GLU A 41 0.72 -13.43 -8.55
CA GLU A 41 2.16 -13.45 -8.30
C GLU A 41 2.50 -13.97 -6.91
N GLN A 42 1.49 -14.08 -6.03
CA GLN A 42 1.64 -14.38 -4.62
C GLN A 42 2.69 -13.47 -3.98
N ASP A 43 2.56 -12.17 -4.22
CA ASP A 43 3.47 -11.17 -3.69
C ASP A 43 2.77 -9.86 -3.34
N PHE A 44 3.48 -9.03 -2.58
CA PHE A 44 3.05 -7.69 -2.26
C PHE A 44 3.58 -6.70 -3.29
N SER A 45 2.82 -5.63 -3.54
CA SER A 45 3.27 -4.53 -4.40
C SER A 45 2.81 -3.18 -3.86
N PRO A 46 3.63 -2.12 -4.03
CA PRO A 46 3.26 -0.77 -3.69
C PRO A 46 2.46 -0.13 -4.83
N VAL A 47 1.40 0.60 -4.49
CA VAL A 47 0.70 1.49 -5.42
C VAL A 47 0.73 2.89 -4.84
N TYR A 48 1.28 3.85 -5.59
CA TYR A 48 1.41 5.23 -5.15
C TYR A 48 0.28 6.09 -5.72
N LEU A 49 -0.33 6.92 -4.87
CA LEU A 49 -1.49 7.73 -5.22
C LEU A 49 -1.28 9.18 -4.77
N GLU A 50 -1.78 10.13 -5.56
CA GLU A 50 -1.66 11.56 -5.26
C GLU A 50 -2.76 12.01 -4.31
N GLN A 51 -3.94 11.39 -4.37
CA GLN A 51 -5.12 11.81 -3.64
C GLN A 51 -5.82 10.64 -2.94
N ARG A 52 -6.42 10.94 -1.78
CA ARG A 52 -7.16 9.95 -0.98
C ARG A 52 -8.36 9.37 -1.70
N THR A 53 -9.02 10.13 -2.57
CA THR A 53 -10.19 9.67 -3.36
C THR A 53 -9.83 8.56 -4.35
N GLU A 54 -8.57 8.45 -4.77
CA GLU A 54 -8.11 7.36 -5.63
C GLU A 54 -8.12 6.01 -4.87
N ILE A 55 -7.92 6.05 -3.55
CA ILE A 55 -8.00 4.85 -2.68
C ILE A 55 -9.39 4.22 -2.78
N GLU A 56 -10.45 5.03 -2.82
CA GLU A 56 -11.83 4.55 -2.94
C GLU A 56 -12.05 3.81 -4.26
N SER A 57 -11.40 4.24 -5.34
CA SER A 57 -11.47 3.55 -6.63
C SER A 57 -10.82 2.17 -6.57
N TYR A 58 -9.71 2.03 -5.83
CA TYR A 58 -9.07 0.74 -5.59
C TYR A 58 -9.90 -0.17 -4.67
N GLN A 59 -10.59 0.38 -3.66
CA GLN A 59 -11.47 -0.40 -2.78
C GLN A 59 -12.64 -1.03 -3.53
N ASN A 60 -13.14 -0.36 -4.57
CA ASN A 60 -14.22 -0.87 -5.42
C ASN A 60 -13.72 -1.81 -6.53
N GLY A 61 -12.40 -1.97 -6.66
CA GLY A 61 -11.76 -2.83 -7.65
C GLY A 61 -11.62 -4.28 -7.18
N HIS A 62 -10.93 -5.09 -7.99
CA HIS A 62 -10.59 -6.47 -7.67
C HIS A 62 -9.27 -6.63 -6.91
N SER A 63 -8.64 -5.52 -6.51
CA SER A 63 -7.35 -5.54 -5.83
C SER A 63 -7.51 -5.78 -4.33
N THR A 64 -6.72 -6.70 -3.78
CA THR A 64 -6.72 -6.94 -2.33
C THR A 64 -5.83 -5.91 -1.63
N ILE A 65 -6.43 -4.84 -1.11
CA ILE A 65 -5.70 -3.84 -0.34
C ILE A 65 -5.41 -4.38 1.06
N VAL A 66 -4.14 -4.54 1.40
CA VAL A 66 -3.68 -5.02 2.70
C VAL A 66 -3.52 -3.88 3.69
N ALA A 67 -2.99 -2.75 3.22
CA ALA A 67 -2.81 -1.55 4.01
C ALA A 67 -2.74 -0.30 3.14
N ALA A 68 -2.94 0.85 3.76
CA ALA A 68 -2.74 2.17 3.17
C ALA A 68 -1.93 3.03 4.14
N TYR A 69 -1.01 3.84 3.61
CA TYR A 69 -0.14 4.72 4.37
C TYR A 69 -0.11 6.11 3.75
N HIS A 70 0.01 7.12 4.61
CA HIS A 70 0.35 8.48 4.18
C HIS A 70 1.88 8.59 4.15
N LEU A 71 2.46 8.95 3.01
CA LEU A 71 3.90 8.87 2.77
C LEU A 71 4.74 9.82 3.63
N PHE A 72 4.24 11.04 3.86
CA PHE A 72 4.98 12.06 4.61
C PHE A 72 4.91 11.93 6.14
N SER A 73 3.82 11.40 6.67
CA SER A 73 3.66 11.15 8.11
C SER A 73 3.98 9.71 8.49
N GLU A 74 4.17 8.83 7.50
CA GLU A 74 4.36 7.39 7.66
C GLU A 74 3.25 6.69 8.47
N THR A 75 2.09 7.34 8.59
CA THR A 75 0.97 6.83 9.38
C THR A 75 0.08 5.91 8.55
N LYS A 76 -0.30 4.78 9.12
CA LYS A 76 -1.33 3.90 8.55
C LYS A 76 -2.68 4.61 8.50
N ILE A 77 -3.35 4.52 7.36
CA ILE A 77 -4.67 5.09 7.12
C ILE A 77 -5.73 4.02 7.35
N SER A 78 -6.77 4.38 8.10
CA SER A 78 -7.95 3.55 8.22
C SER A 78 -8.77 3.61 6.93
N LEU A 79 -8.89 2.45 6.29
CA LEU A 79 -9.83 2.23 5.19
C LEU A 79 -11.19 1.93 5.81
N HIS A 80 -12.18 2.77 5.58
CA HIS A 80 -13.56 2.47 5.96
C HIS A 80 -14.22 1.79 4.76
N THR A 81 -14.59 0.52 4.90
CA THR A 81 -15.42 -0.16 3.91
C THR A 81 -16.86 0.31 4.17
N ALA A 82 -17.44 1.03 3.21
CA ALA A 82 -18.84 1.47 3.29
C ALA A 82 -19.81 0.27 3.20
#